data_AF-A0A0F9EH57-F1
#
_entry.id   AF-A0A0F9EH57-F1
#
_cell.length_a   1.000
_cell.length_b   1.000
_cell.length_c   1.000
_cell.angle_alpha   90.00
_cell.angle_beta   90.00
_cell.angle_gamma   90.00
#
_symmetry.space_group_name_H-M   'P 1'
#
loop_
_entity.id
_entity.type
_entity.pdbx_description
1 polymer ?
#
loop_
_entity_poly.entity_id
_entity_poly.type
_entity_poly.pdbx_seq_one_letter_code
_entity_poly.pdbx_strand_id
1 'polypeptide(L)'
;WKLKPKDICDQVDVLNKCLKEENIPLTVAPGMEVALDTGILTLIDQNCLLPLGHSKYVLIEVPFQRLPLGWNQILFTLQLRGFQILLAHPERCDHLMKKRAFFDDMIYSGVYLQVEWGSFLGHHGPEVKSQAEYLAQKGYVHCLATDSHNARSRHAGYVEDAARVVELQVGRENLELLGRKNPARVLKDVPLEAMVDYESPAGAKRKKRWQF
;
A
#
# COMPACT_ATOMS: atom_id res chain seq x y z
N TRP A 1 13.72 11.76 -16.70
CA TRP A 1 14.05 10.33 -16.66
C TRP A 1 12.80 9.56 -17.07
N LYS A 2 12.84 8.73 -18.12
CA LYS A 2 11.72 7.83 -18.46
C LYS A 2 12.25 6.40 -18.39
N LEU A 3 12.28 5.84 -17.19
CA LEU A 3 12.52 4.40 -16.99
C LEU A 3 11.42 3.64 -17.73
N LYS A 4 11.79 2.70 -18.60
CA LYS A 4 10.82 1.86 -19.30
C LYS A 4 10.52 0.63 -18.43
N PRO A 5 9.30 0.08 -18.48
CA PRO A 5 8.97 -1.17 -17.78
C PRO A 5 9.98 -2.30 -18.02
N LYS A 6 10.48 -2.41 -19.26
CA LYS A 6 11.51 -3.40 -19.62
C LYS A 6 12.78 -3.24 -18.78
N ASP A 7 13.24 -2.01 -18.55
CA ASP A 7 14.45 -1.76 -17.78
C ASP A 7 14.30 -2.25 -16.34
N ILE A 8 13.10 -2.10 -15.75
CA ILE A 8 12.79 -2.60 -14.41
C ILE A 8 12.77 -4.13 -14.39
N CYS A 9 12.08 -4.77 -15.34
CA CYS A 9 12.03 -6.23 -15.43
C CYS A 9 13.44 -6.82 -15.58
N ASP A 10 14.26 -6.26 -16.48
CA ASP A 10 15.63 -6.72 -16.71
C ASP A 10 16.49 -6.62 -15.42
N GLN A 11 16.36 -5.53 -14.65
CA GLN A 11 17.09 -5.38 -13.38
C GLN A 11 16.56 -6.32 -12.28
N VAL A 12 15.26 -6.58 -12.24
CA VAL A 12 14.66 -7.56 -11.32
C VAL A 12 15.13 -8.97 -11.62
N ASP A 13 15.26 -9.33 -12.89
CA ASP A 13 15.80 -10.63 -13.30
C ASP A 13 17.27 -10.81 -12.88
N VAL A 14 18.08 -9.76 -13.05
CA VAL A 14 19.47 -9.74 -12.56
C VAL A 14 19.51 -9.93 -11.04
N LEU A 15 18.67 -9.20 -10.29
CA LEU A 15 18.61 -9.32 -8.84
C LEU A 15 18.19 -10.72 -8.39
N ASN A 16 17.14 -11.29 -8.98
CA ASN A 16 16.68 -12.65 -8.66
C ASN A 16 17.75 -13.71 -8.96
N LYS A 17 18.53 -13.53 -10.03
CA LYS A 17 19.67 -14.39 -10.32
C LYS A 17 20.72 -14.33 -9.22
N CYS A 18 21.11 -13.12 -8.80
CA CYS A 18 22.07 -12.95 -7.70
C CYS A 18 21.54 -13.54 -6.38
N LEU A 19 20.26 -13.31 -6.03
CA LEU A 19 19.65 -13.90 -4.84
C LEU A 19 19.71 -15.43 -4.84
N LYS A 20 19.48 -16.05 -6.01
CA LYS A 20 19.58 -17.50 -6.18
C LYS A 20 21.01 -18.01 -6.06
N GLU A 21 21.99 -17.33 -6.67
CA GLU A 21 23.42 -17.67 -6.57
C GLU A 21 23.92 -17.60 -5.12
N GLU A 22 23.43 -16.63 -4.35
CA GLU A 22 23.73 -16.45 -2.93
C GLU A 22 22.86 -17.32 -1.98
N ASN A 23 22.00 -18.20 -2.52
CA ASN A 23 21.09 -19.06 -1.75
C ASN A 23 20.17 -18.29 -0.78
N ILE A 24 19.76 -17.08 -1.15
CA ILE A 24 18.81 -16.26 -0.38
C ILE A 24 17.39 -16.66 -0.82
N PRO A 25 16.52 -17.16 0.07
CA PRO A 25 15.17 -17.62 -0.26
C PRO A 25 14.19 -16.46 -0.42
N LEU A 26 14.50 -15.54 -1.34
CA LEU A 26 13.71 -14.36 -1.68
C LEU A 26 13.50 -14.32 -3.19
N THR A 27 12.28 -14.01 -3.60
CA THR A 27 11.95 -13.74 -5.00
C THR A 27 11.34 -12.36 -5.10
N VAL A 28 11.86 -11.55 -6.01
CA VAL A 28 11.41 -10.18 -6.27
C VAL A 28 10.52 -10.17 -7.50
N ALA A 29 9.32 -9.62 -7.36
CA ALA A 29 8.43 -9.38 -8.49
C ALA A 29 8.65 -7.94 -9.01
N PRO A 30 8.55 -7.70 -10.33
CA PRO A 30 8.68 -6.35 -10.88
C PRO A 30 7.44 -5.51 -10.53
N GLY A 31 7.58 -4.19 -10.54
CA GLY A 31 6.50 -3.25 -10.28
C GLY A 31 7.00 -1.82 -10.23
N MET A 32 6.07 -0.87 -10.20
CA MET A 32 6.37 0.55 -10.01
C MET A 32 5.49 1.14 -8.92
N GLU A 33 6.08 2.02 -8.12
CA GLU A 33 5.36 3.07 -7.43
C GLU A 33 5.28 4.30 -8.34
N VAL A 34 4.09 4.85 -8.52
CA VAL A 34 3.85 5.97 -9.45
C VAL A 34 3.14 7.10 -8.73
N ALA A 35 3.65 8.31 -8.84
CA ALA A 35 3.04 9.49 -8.25
C ALA A 35 1.59 9.69 -8.73
N LEU A 36 0.70 10.01 -7.79
CA LEU A 36 -0.65 10.46 -8.10
C LEU A 36 -0.60 11.88 -8.66
N ASP A 37 -0.47 11.97 -9.98
CA ASP A 37 -0.54 13.20 -10.75
C ASP A 37 -1.13 12.95 -12.15
N THR A 38 -1.26 14.00 -12.95
CA THR A 38 -1.81 13.90 -14.32
C THR A 38 -0.90 13.13 -15.29
N GLY A 39 0.39 12.97 -14.96
CA GLY A 39 1.36 12.24 -15.73
C GLY A 39 1.07 10.73 -15.82
N ILE A 40 0.36 10.17 -14.84
CA ILE A 40 -0.01 8.74 -14.88
C ILE A 40 -0.85 8.38 -16.11
N LEU A 41 -1.74 9.26 -16.56
CA LEU A 41 -2.55 9.03 -17.76
C LEU A 41 -1.66 8.91 -19.00
N THR A 42 -0.59 9.70 -19.07
CA THR A 42 0.41 9.60 -20.13
C THR A 42 1.18 8.27 -20.05
N LEU A 43 1.47 7.76 -18.85
CA LEU A 43 2.11 6.46 -18.68
C LEU A 43 1.21 5.32 -19.17
N ILE A 44 -0.10 5.38 -18.92
CA ILE A 44 -1.06 4.40 -19.43
C ILE A 44 -1.09 4.43 -20.96
N ASP A 45 -1.26 5.61 -21.55
CA ASP A 45 -1.39 5.75 -23.01
C ASP A 45 -0.11 5.37 -23.75
N GLN A 46 1.06 5.45 -23.09
CA GLN A 46 2.35 5.02 -23.62
C GLN A 46 2.68 3.55 -23.30
N ASN A 47 1.79 2.81 -22.63
CA ASN A 47 2.03 1.46 -22.12
C ASN A 47 3.31 1.36 -21.27
N CYS A 48 3.56 2.42 -20.49
CA CYS A 48 4.73 2.60 -19.63
C CYS A 48 4.38 2.44 -18.13
N LEU A 49 3.12 2.17 -17.79
CA LEU A 49 2.71 1.84 -16.43
C LEU A 49 2.96 0.36 -16.17
N LEU A 50 3.77 0.03 -15.17
CA LEU A 50 4.06 -1.34 -14.76
C LEU A 50 3.33 -1.67 -13.45
N PRO A 51 2.28 -2.51 -13.49
CA PRO A 51 1.60 -3.00 -12.29
C PRO A 51 2.51 -3.85 -11.38
N LEU A 52 2.02 -4.15 -10.18
CA LEU A 52 2.70 -5.02 -9.23
C LEU A 52 2.67 -6.48 -9.70
N GLY A 53 3.84 -7.05 -9.97
CA GLY A 53 4.02 -8.40 -10.48
C GLY A 53 3.35 -8.60 -11.84
N HIS A 54 2.51 -9.63 -11.94
CA HIS A 54 1.71 -9.93 -13.14
C HIS A 54 0.22 -9.60 -12.94
N SER A 55 -0.09 -8.68 -12.02
CA SER A 55 -1.47 -8.32 -11.66
C SER A 55 -1.94 -7.03 -12.33
N LYS A 56 -3.17 -6.63 -12.02
CA LYS A 56 -3.75 -5.33 -12.40
C LYS A 56 -3.60 -4.28 -11.30
N TYR A 57 -2.97 -4.62 -10.17
CA TYR A 57 -2.76 -3.67 -9.08
C TYR A 57 -1.66 -2.67 -9.44
N VAL A 58 -1.98 -1.39 -9.35
CA VAL A 58 -1.02 -0.29 -9.50
C VAL A 58 -0.79 0.36 -8.15
N LEU A 59 0.48 0.55 -7.79
CA LEU A 59 0.87 1.21 -6.56
C LEU A 59 1.02 2.71 -6.83
N ILE A 60 0.15 3.50 -6.20
CA ILE A 60 0.02 4.92 -6.48
C ILE A 60 0.46 5.72 -5.26
N GLU A 61 1.55 6.47 -5.39
CA GLU A 61 2.08 7.33 -4.34
C GLU A 61 1.20 8.57 -4.15
N VAL A 62 0.74 8.78 -2.92
CA VAL A 62 0.02 9.99 -2.55
C VAL A 62 1.02 11.10 -2.20
N PRO A 63 0.93 12.31 -2.80
CA PRO A 63 1.80 13.42 -2.44
C PRO A 63 1.68 13.77 -0.95
N PHE A 64 2.81 13.94 -0.26
CA PHE A 64 2.83 14.15 1.19
C PHE A 64 2.12 15.42 1.65
N GLN A 65 2.10 16.47 0.84
CA GLN A 65 1.48 17.75 1.25
C GLN A 65 0.01 17.82 0.89
N ARG A 66 -0.34 17.50 -0.36
CA ARG A 66 -1.70 17.68 -0.87
C ARG A 66 -1.99 16.82 -2.09
N LEU A 67 -3.16 16.18 -2.08
CA LEU A 67 -3.74 15.55 -3.26
C LEU A 67 -3.81 16.54 -4.44
N PRO A 68 -3.53 16.10 -5.68
CA PRO A 68 -3.70 16.95 -6.85
C PRO A 68 -5.18 17.29 -7.06
N LEU A 69 -5.43 18.39 -7.78
CA LEU A 69 -6.78 18.69 -8.27
C LEU A 69 -7.25 17.56 -9.19
N GLY A 70 -8.50 17.12 -9.02
CA GLY A 70 -9.05 16.02 -9.81
C GLY A 70 -8.49 14.64 -9.47
N TRP A 71 -7.83 14.45 -8.31
CA TRP A 71 -7.32 13.15 -7.88
C TRP A 71 -8.34 12.01 -8.03
N ASN A 72 -9.61 12.28 -7.70
CA ASN A 72 -10.70 11.32 -7.80
C ASN A 72 -11.00 10.92 -9.26
N GLN A 73 -10.91 11.87 -10.19
CA GLN A 73 -11.07 11.61 -11.63
C GLN A 73 -9.90 10.78 -12.18
N ILE A 74 -8.68 11.01 -11.67
CA ILE A 74 -7.49 10.21 -12.03
C ILE A 74 -7.70 8.76 -11.58
N LEU A 75 -8.07 8.54 -10.32
CA LEU A 75 -8.33 7.19 -9.79
C LEU A 75 -9.47 6.48 -10.54
N PHE A 76 -10.57 7.19 -10.78
CA PHE A 76 -11.69 6.66 -11.55
C PHE A 76 -11.29 6.28 -12.98
N THR A 77 -10.47 7.10 -13.65
CA THR A 77 -9.98 6.82 -15.01
C THR A 77 -9.11 5.56 -15.03
N LEU A 78 -8.23 5.38 -14.04
CA LEU A 78 -7.42 4.16 -13.92
C LEU A 78 -8.29 2.92 -13.76
N GLN A 79 -9.34 2.99 -12.92
CA GLN A 79 -10.30 1.89 -12.74
C GLN A 79 -11.06 1.57 -14.03
N LEU A 80 -11.49 2.59 -14.79
CA LEU A 80 -12.12 2.40 -16.10
C LEU A 80 -11.17 1.73 -17.12
N ARG A 81 -9.86 1.92 -16.98
CA ARG A 81 -8.83 1.23 -17.78
C ARG A 81 -8.53 -0.18 -17.27
N GLY A 82 -9.23 -0.65 -16.23
CA GLY A 82 -9.14 -2.01 -15.70
C GLY A 82 -8.11 -2.22 -14.58
N PHE A 83 -7.51 -1.15 -14.05
CA PHE A 83 -6.56 -1.25 -12.95
C PHE A 83 -7.25 -1.30 -11.58
N GLN A 84 -6.60 -1.98 -10.63
CA GLN A 84 -6.95 -1.94 -9.21
C GLN A 84 -5.99 -1.01 -8.48
N ILE A 85 -6.51 -0.06 -7.71
CA ILE A 85 -5.67 0.96 -7.09
C ILE A 85 -5.26 0.52 -5.70
N LEU A 86 -3.96 0.51 -5.44
CA LEU A 86 -3.38 0.43 -4.11
C LEU A 86 -2.64 1.74 -3.83
N LEU A 87 -3.16 2.58 -2.93
CA LEU A 87 -2.48 3.83 -2.55
C LEU A 87 -1.33 3.52 -1.60
N ALA A 88 -0.12 3.97 -1.96
CA ALA A 88 1.07 3.85 -1.16
C ALA A 88 1.07 4.89 -0.04
N HIS A 89 1.28 4.39 1.19
CA HIS A 89 1.45 5.14 2.43
C HIS A 89 0.62 6.44 2.53
N PRO A 90 -0.71 6.38 2.33
CA PRO A 90 -1.56 7.57 2.36
C PRO A 90 -1.63 8.21 3.75
N GLU A 91 -1.19 7.52 4.81
CA GLU A 91 -1.03 8.06 6.15
C GLU A 91 -0.03 9.22 6.23
N ARG A 92 0.89 9.33 5.26
CA ARG A 92 1.89 10.39 5.19
C ARG A 92 1.35 11.69 4.55
N CYS A 93 0.13 11.69 4.03
CA CYS A 93 -0.42 12.85 3.35
C CYS A 93 -1.12 13.83 4.33
N ASP A 94 -0.57 15.03 4.49
CA ASP A 94 -1.12 16.11 5.32
C ASP A 94 -2.58 16.44 4.99
N HIS A 95 -2.93 16.46 3.70
CA HIS A 95 -4.29 16.77 3.28
C HIS A 95 -5.27 15.69 3.72
N LEU A 96 -4.87 14.41 3.62
CA LEU A 96 -5.68 13.28 4.07
C LEU A 96 -5.79 13.23 5.60
N MET A 97 -4.73 13.58 6.33
CA MET A 97 -4.78 13.73 7.79
C MET A 97 -5.81 14.78 8.22
N LYS A 98 -5.87 15.92 7.51
CA LYS A 98 -6.82 17.02 7.79
C LYS A 98 -8.24 16.73 7.29
N LYS A 99 -8.39 15.87 6.28
CA LYS A 99 -9.67 15.58 5.60
C LYS A 99 -9.91 14.07 5.54
N ARG A 100 -10.00 13.44 6.71
CA ARG A 100 -10.19 11.98 6.85
C ARG A 100 -11.40 11.42 6.10
N ALA A 101 -12.43 12.24 5.87
CA ALA A 101 -13.60 11.85 5.07
C ALA A 101 -13.25 11.39 3.63
N PHE A 102 -12.12 11.85 3.07
CA PHE A 102 -11.67 11.36 1.76
C PHE A 102 -11.28 9.88 1.75
N PHE A 103 -10.90 9.31 2.90
CA PHE A 103 -10.69 7.87 2.98
C PHE A 103 -11.98 7.11 2.76
N ASP A 104 -13.11 7.59 3.31
CA ASP A 104 -14.41 6.98 3.07
C ASP A 104 -14.71 6.93 1.56
N ASP A 105 -14.58 8.06 0.86
CA ASP A 105 -14.79 8.15 -0.58
C ASP A 105 -13.86 7.22 -1.38
N MET A 106 -12.58 7.12 -0.98
CA MET A 106 -11.61 6.21 -1.60
C MET A 106 -12.01 4.74 -1.40
N ILE A 107 -12.33 4.33 -0.16
CA ILE A 107 -12.74 2.95 0.11
C ILE A 107 -14.04 2.60 -0.61
N TYR A 108 -15.06 3.47 -0.55
CA TYR A 108 -16.35 3.24 -1.23
C TYR A 108 -16.22 3.17 -2.75
N SER A 109 -15.23 3.84 -3.34
CA SER A 109 -14.94 3.76 -4.77
C SER A 109 -14.07 2.55 -5.16
N GLY A 110 -13.70 1.68 -4.21
CA GLY A 110 -12.93 0.47 -4.46
C GLY A 110 -11.41 0.69 -4.54
N VAL A 111 -10.91 1.74 -3.89
CA VAL A 111 -9.47 1.99 -3.72
C VAL A 111 -8.96 1.29 -2.46
N TYR A 112 -7.84 0.59 -2.59
CA TYR A 112 -7.16 -0.08 -1.48
C TYR A 112 -6.04 0.79 -0.90
N LEU A 113 -5.71 0.59 0.37
CA LEU A 113 -4.65 1.35 1.07
C LEU A 113 -3.53 0.42 1.54
N GLN A 114 -2.29 0.77 1.23
CA GLN A 114 -1.09 0.17 1.79
C GLN A 114 -0.48 1.14 2.80
N VAL A 115 -0.38 0.74 4.07
CA VAL A 115 0.24 1.54 5.14
C VAL A 115 1.64 1.02 5.43
N GLU A 116 2.59 1.88 5.75
CA GLU A 116 3.95 1.45 6.07
C GLU A 116 4.05 0.88 7.49
N TRP A 117 4.79 -0.22 7.65
CA TRP A 117 5.13 -0.78 8.96
C TRP A 117 5.77 0.27 9.91
N GLY A 118 6.69 1.08 9.39
CA GLY A 118 7.41 2.10 10.18
C GLY A 118 6.52 3.23 10.70
N SER A 119 5.37 3.47 10.06
CA SER A 119 4.40 4.48 10.49
C SER A 119 3.84 4.16 11.89
N PHE A 120 3.61 2.88 12.20
CA PHE A 120 3.15 2.45 13.55
C PHE A 120 4.21 2.62 14.64
N LEU A 121 5.49 2.63 14.26
CA LEU A 121 6.61 2.89 15.18
C LEU A 121 6.91 4.39 15.33
N GLY A 122 6.28 5.25 14.54
CA GLY A 122 6.51 6.69 14.57
C GLY A 122 7.75 7.16 13.82
N HIS A 123 8.26 6.36 12.88
CA HIS A 123 9.42 6.73 12.06
C HIS A 123 9.22 8.02 11.25
N HIS A 124 7.96 8.36 10.97
CA HIS A 124 7.55 9.53 10.18
C HIS A 124 6.88 10.62 11.02
N GLY A 125 7.07 10.58 12.35
CA GLY A 125 6.51 11.54 13.28
C GLY A 125 5.17 11.11 13.91
N PRO A 126 4.74 11.82 14.97
CA PRO A 126 3.57 11.44 15.77
C PRO A 126 2.24 11.58 15.01
N GLU A 127 2.12 12.54 14.10
CA GLU A 127 0.91 12.74 13.29
C GLU A 127 0.68 11.57 12.33
N VAL A 128 1.74 11.13 11.64
CA VAL A 128 1.69 9.99 10.72
C VAL A 128 1.38 8.70 11.49
N LYS A 129 1.97 8.52 12.68
CA LYS A 129 1.64 7.40 13.56
C LYS A 129 0.16 7.41 13.95
N SER A 130 -0.34 8.55 14.42
CA SER A 130 -1.75 8.72 14.79
C SER A 130 -2.68 8.43 13.60
N GLN A 131 -2.29 8.80 12.39
CA GLN A 131 -3.06 8.52 11.18
C GLN A 131 -3.03 7.02 10.81
N ALA A 132 -1.88 6.36 10.89
CA ALA A 132 -1.77 4.92 10.67
C ALA A 132 -2.64 4.12 11.65
N GLU A 133 -2.60 4.48 12.94
CA GLU A 133 -3.45 3.89 13.98
C GLU A 133 -4.93 4.16 13.70
N TYR A 134 -5.30 5.37 13.28
CA TYR A 134 -6.67 5.69 12.88
C TYR A 134 -7.15 4.81 11.71
N LEU A 135 -6.35 4.66 10.65
CA LEU A 135 -6.70 3.84 9.50
C LEU A 135 -6.86 2.36 9.88
N ALA A 136 -5.98 1.85 10.75
CA ALA A 136 -6.06 0.50 11.30
C ALA A 136 -7.35 0.30 12.11
N GLN A 137 -7.65 1.20 13.04
CA GLN A 137 -8.86 1.15 13.87
C GLN A 137 -10.15 1.27 13.05
N LYS A 138 -10.12 2.03 11.94
CA LYS A 138 -11.24 2.17 11.02
C LYS A 138 -11.47 0.97 10.12
N GLY A 139 -10.54 0.02 10.05
CA GLY A 139 -10.68 -1.10 9.12
C GLY A 139 -10.23 -0.78 7.69
N TYR A 140 -9.50 0.33 7.44
CA TYR A 140 -9.21 0.83 6.09
C TYR A 140 -7.88 0.34 5.50
N VAL A 141 -7.00 -0.23 6.32
CA VAL A 141 -5.73 -0.80 5.84
C VAL A 141 -6.01 -2.10 5.09
N HIS A 142 -5.38 -2.27 3.92
CA HIS A 142 -5.49 -3.49 3.11
C HIS A 142 -4.16 -4.24 3.02
N CYS A 143 -3.05 -3.52 2.94
CA CYS A 143 -1.70 -4.09 2.90
C CYS A 143 -0.76 -3.36 3.87
N LEU A 144 0.24 -4.08 4.37
CA LEU A 144 1.38 -3.49 5.07
C LEU A 144 2.65 -3.75 4.27
N ALA A 145 3.48 -2.72 4.07
CA ALA A 145 4.75 -2.84 3.37
C ALA A 145 5.83 -2.00 4.07
N THR A 146 7.09 -2.28 3.75
CA THR A 146 8.24 -1.71 4.47
C THR A 146 8.74 -0.39 3.90
N ASP A 147 8.39 -0.07 2.65
CA ASP A 147 8.94 1.09 1.93
C ASP A 147 10.50 1.18 2.05
N SER A 148 11.15 0.01 2.06
CA SER A 148 12.59 -0.09 2.30
C SER A 148 13.37 0.33 1.06
N HIS A 149 14.37 1.18 1.26
CA HIS A 149 15.19 1.75 0.19
C HIS A 149 16.65 1.29 0.22
N ASN A 150 17.14 0.84 1.37
CA ASN A 150 18.52 0.36 1.50
C ASN A 150 18.69 -0.55 2.74
N ALA A 151 19.82 -1.26 2.79
CA ALA A 151 20.14 -2.17 3.89
C ALA A 151 20.61 -1.48 5.20
N ARG A 152 20.65 -0.14 5.27
CA ARG A 152 21.24 0.61 6.38
C ARG A 152 20.24 1.46 7.15
N SER A 153 19.73 2.53 6.54
CA SER A 153 18.88 3.53 7.19
C SER A 153 17.39 3.32 6.92
N ARG A 154 17.02 2.81 5.74
CA ARG A 154 15.62 2.52 5.36
C ARG A 154 15.48 1.02 5.07
N HIS A 155 15.74 0.22 6.09
CA HIS A 155 15.80 -1.25 6.02
C HIS A 155 14.56 -1.91 6.64
N ALA A 156 14.26 -3.16 6.29
CA ALA A 156 13.08 -3.88 6.77
C ALA A 156 13.23 -4.51 8.18
N GLY A 157 14.32 -4.24 8.90
CA GLY A 157 14.67 -4.94 10.14
C GLY A 157 13.75 -4.63 11.32
N TYR A 158 12.90 -3.61 11.22
CA TYR A 158 11.97 -3.19 12.26
C TYR A 158 10.58 -3.84 12.13
N VAL A 159 10.35 -4.71 11.13
CA VAL A 159 9.03 -5.30 10.86
C VAL A 159 8.53 -6.15 12.02
N GLU A 160 9.40 -6.87 12.72
CA GLU A 160 8.99 -7.68 13.88
C GLU A 160 8.47 -6.80 15.04
N ASP A 161 9.12 -5.66 15.28
CA ASP A 161 8.70 -4.68 16.28
C ASP A 161 7.38 -4.02 15.87
N ALA A 162 7.27 -3.62 14.60
CA ALA A 162 6.04 -3.05 14.05
C ALA A 162 4.88 -4.05 14.10
N ALA A 163 5.11 -5.32 13.81
CA ALA A 163 4.11 -6.38 13.86
C ALA A 163 3.50 -6.53 15.24
N ARG A 164 4.31 -6.45 16.30
CA ARG A 164 3.82 -6.48 17.69
C ARG A 164 2.90 -5.29 17.99
N VAL A 165 3.25 -4.09 17.52
CA VAL A 165 2.40 -2.89 17.70
C VAL A 165 1.11 -3.00 16.90
N VAL A 166 1.18 -3.43 15.64
CA VAL A 166 0.03 -3.60 14.76
C VAL A 166 -0.93 -4.67 15.29
N GLU A 167 -0.42 -5.80 15.79
CA GLU A 167 -1.23 -6.88 16.36
C GLU A 167 -2.12 -6.38 17.51
N LEU A 168 -1.61 -5.50 18.37
CA LEU A 168 -2.40 -4.91 19.45
C LEU A 168 -3.57 -4.06 18.95
N GLN A 169 -3.41 -3.42 17.78
CA GLN A 169 -4.41 -2.54 17.17
C GLN A 169 -5.47 -3.32 16.38
N VAL A 170 -5.07 -4.35 15.62
CA VAL A 170 -5.96 -5.03 14.67
C VAL A 170 -6.21 -6.50 14.96
N GLY A 171 -5.46 -7.11 15.88
CA GLY A 171 -5.51 -8.52 16.19
C GLY A 171 -4.71 -9.39 15.23
N ARG A 172 -4.38 -10.61 15.66
CA ARG A 172 -3.51 -11.54 14.93
C ARG A 172 -4.04 -11.92 13.54
N GLU A 173 -5.35 -12.12 13.42
CA GLU A 173 -5.97 -12.49 12.15
C GLU A 173 -5.83 -11.39 11.10
N ASN A 174 -6.07 -10.13 11.51
CA ASN A 174 -5.87 -8.99 10.62
C ASN A 174 -4.39 -8.73 10.36
N LEU A 175 -3.49 -8.91 11.34
CA LEU A 175 -2.05 -8.80 11.08
C LEU A 175 -1.62 -9.76 9.95
N GLU A 176 -2.04 -11.01 10.03
CA GLU A 176 -1.77 -12.04 9.01
C GLU A 176 -2.42 -11.68 7.67
N LEU A 177 -3.64 -11.14 7.70
CA LEU A 177 -4.33 -10.66 6.51
C LEU A 177 -3.55 -9.55 5.81
N LEU A 178 -3.22 -8.48 6.54
CA LEU A 178 -2.60 -7.26 6.01
C LEU A 178 -1.13 -7.46 5.63
N GLY A 179 -0.39 -8.24 6.42
CA GLY A 179 1.04 -8.45 6.24
C GLY A 179 1.41 -9.58 5.28
N ARG A 180 0.50 -10.55 5.05
CA ARG A 180 0.82 -11.72 4.23
C ARG A 180 -0.25 -12.08 3.20
N LYS A 181 -1.52 -12.25 3.62
CA LYS A 181 -2.56 -12.77 2.71
C LYS A 181 -2.91 -11.76 1.62
N ASN A 182 -3.23 -10.52 1.95
CA ASN A 182 -3.56 -9.49 0.96
C ASN A 182 -2.38 -9.16 0.02
N PRO A 183 -1.13 -8.99 0.49
CA PRO A 183 0.02 -8.89 -0.40
C PRO A 183 0.16 -10.08 -1.37
N ALA A 184 -0.12 -11.32 -0.91
CA ALA A 184 -0.13 -12.48 -1.80
C ALA A 184 -1.30 -12.47 -2.80
N ARG A 185 -2.45 -11.88 -2.44
CA ARG A 185 -3.61 -11.70 -3.33
C ARG A 185 -3.34 -10.68 -4.42
N VAL A 186 -2.61 -9.60 -4.11
CA VAL A 186 -2.09 -8.65 -5.11
C VAL A 186 -1.34 -9.42 -6.19
N LEU A 187 -0.36 -10.24 -5.81
CA LEU A 187 0.44 -11.02 -6.77
C LEU A 187 -0.35 -12.08 -7.56
N LYS A 188 -1.49 -12.52 -7.02
CA LYS A 188 -2.38 -13.50 -7.67
C LYS A 188 -3.48 -12.85 -8.52
N ASP A 189 -3.53 -11.52 -8.58
CA ASP A 189 -4.57 -10.76 -9.29
C ASP A 189 -5.99 -11.11 -8.82
N VAL A 190 -6.19 -11.25 -7.51
CA VAL A 190 -7.51 -11.50 -6.90
C VAL A 190 -7.89 -10.40 -5.90
N PRO A 191 -9.19 -10.04 -5.77
CA PRO A 191 -9.65 -8.92 -4.93
C PRO A 191 -9.13 -8.99 -3.50
N LEU A 192 -8.77 -7.87 -2.87
CA LEU A 192 -8.30 -7.89 -1.48
C LEU A 192 -9.46 -8.10 -0.51
N GLU A 193 -9.19 -8.73 0.63
CA GLU A 193 -10.18 -8.93 1.68
C GLU A 193 -10.11 -7.78 2.70
N ALA A 194 -11.28 -7.36 3.17
CA ALA A 194 -11.40 -6.39 4.25
C ALA A 194 -11.03 -7.02 5.60
N MET A 195 -10.54 -6.20 6.53
CA MET A 195 -10.29 -6.64 7.89
C MET A 195 -11.55 -7.20 8.55
N VAL A 196 -11.37 -8.28 9.32
CA VAL A 196 -12.41 -8.80 10.20
C VAL A 196 -12.60 -7.87 11.40
N ASP A 197 -13.80 -7.92 11.99
CA ASP A 197 -14.08 -7.20 13.23
C ASP A 197 -13.15 -7.72 14.33
N TYR A 198 -12.48 -6.78 15.00
CA TYR A 198 -11.59 -7.05 16.11
C TYR A 198 -11.95 -6.07 17.22
N GLU A 199 -12.28 -6.62 18.40
CA GLU A 199 -12.41 -5.83 19.61
C GLU A 199 -11.03 -5.75 20.25
N SER A 200 -10.42 -4.56 20.15
CA SER A 200 -9.16 -4.33 20.87
C SER A 200 -9.39 -4.55 22.37
N PRO A 201 -8.44 -5.19 23.08
CA PRO A 201 -8.46 -5.32 24.55
C PRO A 201 -8.63 -3.97 25.26
N ALA A 202 -8.33 -2.85 24.59
CA ALA A 202 -8.49 -1.48 25.09
C ALA A 202 -9.90 -0.87 24.91
N GLY A 203 -10.91 -1.64 24.46
CA GLY A 203 -12.32 -1.27 24.58
C GLY A 203 -12.82 -0.22 23.57
N ALA A 204 -13.06 -0.62 22.32
CA ALA A 204 -13.92 0.13 21.41
C ALA A 204 -14.75 -0.83 20.54
N LYS A 205 -16.08 -0.72 20.63
CA LYS A 205 -17.05 -1.52 19.87
C LYS A 205 -17.05 -1.11 18.39
N ARG A 206 -16.93 -2.05 17.45
CA ARG A 206 -17.12 -1.82 16.01
C ARG A 206 -18.59 -2.03 15.61
N LYS A 207 -19.10 -1.21 14.68
CA LYS A 207 -20.36 -1.46 13.96
C LYS A 207 -20.17 -1.33 12.44
N LYS A 208 -20.62 -2.41 11.78
CA LYS A 208 -21.09 -2.63 10.40
C LYS A 208 -20.06 -2.88 9.27
N ARG A 209 -19.92 -4.19 9.01
CA ARG A 209 -19.86 -4.94 7.74
C ARG A 209 -20.18 -4.19 6.44
N TRP A 210 -19.26 -4.33 5.48
CA TRP A 210 -19.46 -4.13 4.05
C TRP A 210 -20.32 -5.25 3.45
N GLN A 211 -21.24 -4.90 2.56
CA GLN A 211 -21.87 -5.83 1.63
C GLN A 211 -21.60 -5.29 0.23
N PHE A 212 -20.96 -6.12 -0.61
CA PHE A 212 -20.81 -5.89 -2.04
C PHE A 212 -22.09 -6.26 -2.78
#